data_AF-A0A7W6ER89-F1
#
_entry.id   AF-A0A7W6ER89-F1
#
_cell.length_a   1.000
_cell.length_b   1.000
_cell.length_c   1.000
_cell.angle_alpha   90.00
_cell.angle_beta   90.00
_cell.angle_gamma   90.00
#
_symmetry.space_group_name_H-M   'P 1'
#
loop_
_entity.id
_entity.type
_entity.pdbx_description
1 polymer ?
#
loop_
_entity_poly.entity_id
_entity_poly.type
_entity_poly.pdbx_seq_one_letter_code
_entity_poly.pdbx_strand_id
1 'polypeptide(L)' 'MKTFNSSTEKEAYYAKRRKKGFVIGGVGAAILGGGFILQYILYMTGHSFNGVMYSLTTIGICLVMYAAVEIFGW' A
#
# COMPACT_ATOMS: atom_id res chain seq x y z
N MET A 1 -2.08 4.95 -23.00
CA MET A 1 -2.32 3.50 -22.80
C MET A 1 -1.20 2.74 -23.47
N LYS A 2 -0.60 1.75 -22.81
CA LYS A 2 0.49 0.94 -23.39
C LYS A 2 -0.08 0.06 -24.50
N THR A 3 0.52 0.11 -25.68
CA THR A 3 0.17 -0.74 -26.82
C THR A 3 0.86 -2.10 -26.64
N PHE A 4 0.13 -3.20 -26.87
CA PHE A 4 0.64 -4.56 -26.76
C PHE A 4 0.57 -5.22 -28.13
N ASN A 5 1.57 -6.04 -28.47
CA ASN A 5 1.62 -6.73 -29.77
C ASN A 5 0.78 -8.01 -29.78
N SER A 6 0.37 -8.51 -28.61
CA SER A 6 -0.50 -9.68 -28.46
C SER A 6 -1.31 -9.65 -27.17
N SER A 7 -2.39 -10.44 -27.11
CA SER A 7 -3.17 -10.66 -25.88
C SER A 7 -2.33 -11.29 -24.77
N THR A 8 -1.46 -12.24 -25.10
CA THR A 8 -0.57 -12.93 -24.16
C THR A 8 0.43 -11.98 -23.50
N GLU A 9 1.00 -11.04 -24.26
CA GLU A 9 1.90 -10.01 -23.74
C GLU A 9 1.18 -9.06 -22.76
N LYS A 10 -0.07 -8.71 -23.08
CA LYS A 10 -0.93 -7.90 -22.23
C LYS A 10 -1.20 -8.60 -20.89
N GLU A 11 -1.58 -9.88 -20.92
CA GLU A 11 -1.85 -10.67 -19.72
C GLU A 11 -0.61 -10.82 -18.83
N ALA A 12 0.54 -11.16 -19.42
CA ALA A 12 1.80 -11.29 -18.68
C ALA A 12 2.21 -9.96 -18.00
N TYR A 13 2.01 -8.82 -18.68
CA TYR A 13 2.29 -7.51 -18.12
C TYR A 13 1.39 -7.18 -16.91
N TYR A 14 0.06 -7.37 -17.04
CA TYR A 14 -0.86 -7.08 -15.94
C TYR A 14 -0.75 -8.09 -14.79
N ALA A 15 -0.43 -9.35 -15.05
CA ALA A 15 -0.15 -10.34 -14.00
C ALA A 15 1.06 -9.92 -13.16
N LYS A 16 2.14 -9.43 -13.80
CA LYS A 16 3.32 -8.92 -13.11
C LYS A 16 3.00 -7.66 -12.29
N ARG A 17 2.23 -6.71 -12.84
CA ARG A 17 1.79 -5.51 -12.11
C ARG A 17 0.92 -5.87 -10.90
N ARG A 18 -0.07 -6.76 -11.06
CA ARG A 18 -0.92 -7.24 -9.96
C ARG A 18 -0.11 -7.89 -8.84
N LYS A 19 0.87 -8.74 -9.16
CA LYS A 19 1.74 -9.34 -8.15
C LYS A 19 2.53 -8.29 -7.36
N LYS A 20 3.09 -7.29 -8.06
CA LYS A 20 3.79 -6.17 -7.44
C LYS A 20 2.84 -5.34 -6.57
N GLY A 21 1.66 -5.01 -7.09
CA GLY A 21 0.63 -4.30 -6.36
C GLY A 21 0.20 -5.03 -5.10
N PHE A 22 0.02 -6.35 -5.15
CA PHE A 22 -0.33 -7.16 -3.99
C PHE A 22 0.74 -7.10 -2.89
N VAL A 23 2.02 -7.21 -3.27
CA VAL A 23 3.14 -7.09 -2.32
C VAL A 23 3.17 -5.70 -1.68
N ILE A 24 3.09 -4.64 -2.48
CA ILE A 24 3.14 -3.26 -1.98
C ILE A 24 1.90 -2.92 -1.13
N GLY A 25 0.73 -3.42 -1.53
CA GLY A 25 -0.51 -3.27 -0.78
C GLY A 25 -0.45 -3.98 0.57
N GLY A 26 0.15 -5.17 0.63
CA GLY A 26 0.44 -5.87 1.87
C GLY A 26 1.38 -5.09 2.79
N VAL A 27 2.44 -4.48 2.24
CA VAL A 27 3.34 -3.60 3.01
C VAL A 27 2.60 -2.37 3.54
N GLY A 28 1.78 -1.72 2.70
CA GLY A 28 0.95 -0.59 3.11
C GLY A 28 -0.03 -0.96 4.23
N ALA A 29 -0.72 -2.10 4.11
CA ALA A 29 -1.62 -2.60 5.13
C ALA A 29 -0.89 -2.93 6.45
N ALA A 30 0.31 -3.52 6.38
CA ALA A 30 1.13 -3.79 7.55
C ALA A 30 1.59 -2.51 8.25
N ILE A 31 1.94 -1.46 7.51
CA ILE A 31 2.30 -0.14 8.07
C ILE A 31 1.08 0.49 8.76
N LEU A 32 -0.10 0.41 8.15
CA LEU A 32 -1.34 0.92 8.77
C LEU A 32 -1.69 0.16 10.05
N GLY A 33 -1.67 -1.18 10.00
CA GLY A 33 -1.93 -2.03 11.16
C GLY A 33 -0.90 -1.84 12.28
N GLY A 34 0.39 -1.78 11.93
CA GLY A 34 1.47 -1.52 12.88
C GLY A 34 1.40 -0.11 13.48
N GLY A 35 1.05 0.89 12.67
CA GLY A 35 0.82 2.26 13.13
C GLY A 35 -0.32 2.34 14.14
N PHE A 36 -1.39 1.59 13.94
CA PHE A 36 -2.50 1.49 14.90
C PHE A 36 -2.04 0.88 16.24
N ILE A 37 -1.25 -0.20 16.21
CA ILE A 37 -0.71 -0.82 17.42
C ILE A 37 0.21 0.16 18.16
N LEU A 38 1.11 0.84 17.44
CA LEU A 38 2.02 1.82 18.02
C LEU A 38 1.26 3.00 18.65
N GLN A 39 0.22 3.48 17.97
CA GLN A 39 -0.67 4.52 18.49
C GLN A 39 -1.35 4.09 19.79
N TYR A 40 -1.83 2.84 19.88
CA TYR A 40 -2.41 2.31 21.11
C TYR A 40 -1.39 2.28 22.27
N ILE A 41 -0.15 1.86 22.02
CA ILE A 41 0.92 1.86 23.04
C ILE A 41 1.22 3.28 23.52
N LEU A 42 1.34 4.25 22.60
CA LEU A 42 1.62 5.65 22.93
C LEU A 42 0.46 6.28 23.72
N TYR A 43 -0.78 5.96 23.37
CA TYR A 43 -1.96 6.36 24.12
C TYR A 43 -1.93 5.85 25.57
N MET A 44 -1.63 4.56 25.76
CA MET A 44 -1.57 3.93 27.09
C MET A 44 -0.42 4.48 27.97
N THR A 45 0.61 5.04 27.35
CA THR A 45 1.79 5.60 28.03
C THR A 45 1.72 7.12 28.22
N GLY A 46 0.63 7.77 27.79
CA GLY A 46 0.44 9.21 27.93
C GLY A 46 1.34 10.05 27.03
N HIS A 47 1.96 9.45 26.01
CA HIS A 47 2.80 10.16 25.05
C HIS A 47 1.97 10.72 23.88
N SER A 48 2.39 11.86 23.34
CA SER A 48 1.80 12.40 22.12
C SER A 48 2.05 11.46 20.95
N PHE A 49 0.97 11.05 20.27
CA PHE A 49 1.02 10.12 19.14
C PHE A 49 0.65 10.77 17.81
N ASN A 50 0.32 12.06 17.79
CA ASN A 50 -0.17 12.75 16.60
C ASN A 50 0.81 12.65 15.42
N GLY A 51 2.10 12.89 15.65
CA GLY A 51 3.12 12.82 14.59
C GLY A 51 3.27 11.40 14.02
N VAL A 52 3.22 10.38 14.89
CA VAL A 52 3.33 8.97 14.50
C VAL A 52 2.11 8.52 13.71
N MET A 53 0.92 8.88 14.19
CA MET A 53 -0.34 8.60 13.52
C MET A 53 -0.37 9.22 12.12
N TYR A 54 -0.17 10.53 11.99
CA TYR A 54 -0.27 11.19 10.68
C TYR A 54 0.78 10.67 9.69
N SER A 55 2.03 10.50 10.12
CA SER A 55 3.08 10.02 9.22
C SER A 55 2.86 8.59 8.74
N LEU A 56 2.58 7.65 9.64
CA LEU A 56 2.36 6.24 9.28
C LEU A 56 1.06 6.05 8.48
N THR A 57 0.00 6.78 8.83
CA THR A 57 -1.25 6.76 8.06
C THR A 57 -1.04 7.28 6.65
N THR A 58 -0.35 8.41 6.47
CA THR A 58 -0.06 8.95 5.13
C THR A 58 0.78 7.98 4.30
N ILE A 59 1.86 7.42 4.87
CA ILE A 59 2.72 6.46 4.16
C ILE A 59 1.93 5.21 3.77
N GLY A 60 1.15 4.65 4.72
CA GLY A 60 0.35 3.46 4.49
C GLY A 60 -0.69 3.67 3.40
N ILE A 61 -1.42 4.79 3.42
CA ILE A 61 -2.43 5.12 2.39
C ILE A 61 -1.76 5.28 1.02
N CYS A 62 -0.63 5.99 0.92
CA CYS A 62 0.09 6.16 -0.34
C CYS A 62 0.49 4.81 -0.96
N LEU A 63 0.97 3.86 -0.14
CA LEU A 63 1.34 2.53 -0.60
C LEU A 63 0.12 1.70 -1.03
N VAL A 64 -0.98 1.77 -0.28
CA VAL A 64 -2.24 1.09 -0.65
C VAL A 64 -2.83 1.67 -1.93
N MET A 65 -2.80 2.98 -2.12
CA MET A 65 -3.23 3.62 -3.36
C MET A 65 -2.36 3.23 -4.55
N TYR A 66 -1.04 3.21 -4.38
CA TYR A 66 -0.12 2.75 -5.41
C TYR A 66 -0.39 1.29 -5.80
N ALA A 67 -0.62 0.44 -4.78
CA ALA A 67 -1.00 -0.95 -4.98
C ALA A 67 -2.31 -1.08 -5.76
N ALA A 68 -3.32 -0.26 -5.45
CA ALA A 68 -4.58 -0.25 -6.17
C ALA A 68 -4.37 0.09 -7.66
N VAL A 69 -3.56 1.11 -7.98
CA VAL A 69 -3.22 1.45 -9.38
C VAL A 69 -2.53 0.28 -10.09
N GLU A 70 -1.59 -0.39 -9.43
CA GLU A 70 -0.90 -1.57 -9.97
C GLU A 70 -1.84 -2.78 -10.17
N ILE A 71 -2.82 -2.99 -9.28
CA ILE A 71 -3.78 -4.11 -9.35
C ILE A 71 -4.87 -3.89 -10.40
N PHE A 72 -5.49 -2.71 -10.38
CA PHE A 72 -6.57 -2.33 -11.29
C PHE A 72 -6.06 -2.01 -12.70
N GLY A 73 -4.75 -1.81 -12.86
CA GLY A 73 -4.12 -1.63 -14.16
C GLY A 73 -4.39 -0.27 -14.78
N TRP A 74 -4.60 0.76 -13.95
CA TRP A 74 -4.60 2.16 -14.38
C TRP A 74 -3.18 2.62 -14.79
#